data_AF-A0A8H7ICB5-F1
#
_entry.id   AF-A0A8H7ICB5-F1
#
_cell.length_a   1.000
_cell.length_b   1.000
_cell.length_c   1.000
_cell.angle_alpha   90.00
_cell.angle_beta   90.00
_cell.angle_gamma   90.00
#
_symmetry.space_group_name_H-M   'P 1'
#
loop_
_entity.id
_entity.type
_entity.pdbx_description
1 polymer ?
#
loop_
_entity_poly.entity_id
_entity_poly.type
_entity_poly.pdbx_seq_one_letter_code
_entity_poly.pdbx_strand_id
1 'polypeptide(L)'
;MYHNLYLVTLIACLSGIVSGISAPRAEAKSTTCKLQVLQSSTPRGYISSKRNESGEYGILTNSSTEAIEVTFTPKNTSTQMDLSVTGANVSTPALGAIVGFFNEGDDLKAGSYHYAYIGLTSRTPSGAVPQTGVNSFDQVQNYNRKIESAIWSFNSSTKSVTPQWVNTDRSTPQNILLYVDKQNVLIITGDKGKFGETFKEEFEAQGATPVEVLVYNNGGEAQPGCSVHRGTRCEMRRIQI
;
A
#
# COMPACT_ATOMS: atom_id res chain seq x y z
N MET A 1 1.20 13.97 -20.38
CA MET A 1 1.24 12.53 -20.07
C MET A 1 0.71 12.40 -18.64
N TYR A 2 -0.55 12.00 -18.48
CA TYR A 2 -1.35 12.09 -17.24
C TYR A 2 -0.68 11.36 -16.07
N HIS A 3 -0.56 11.99 -14.90
CA HIS A 3 -0.12 11.29 -13.70
C HIS A 3 -1.34 10.99 -12.86
N ASN A 4 -1.52 9.72 -12.56
CA ASN A 4 -2.72 9.22 -11.94
C ASN A 4 -2.34 8.69 -10.56
N LEU A 5 -3.07 9.13 -9.54
CA LEU A 5 -2.96 8.55 -8.20
C LEU A 5 -3.80 7.27 -8.17
N TYR A 6 -3.14 6.14 -8.36
CA TYR A 6 -3.82 4.86 -8.45
C TYR A 6 -4.07 4.27 -7.07
N LEU A 7 -5.33 3.94 -6.78
CA LEU A 7 -5.63 2.99 -5.70
C LEU A 7 -5.13 1.63 -6.17
N VAL A 8 -4.29 1.00 -5.35
CA VAL A 8 -3.68 -0.27 -5.72
C VAL A 8 -3.89 -1.32 -4.64
N THR A 9 -3.91 -2.58 -5.08
CA THR A 9 -3.88 -3.75 -4.21
C THR A 9 -2.61 -4.52 -4.47
N LEU A 10 -1.95 -4.98 -3.39
CA LEU A 10 -0.82 -5.89 -3.52
C LEU A 10 -1.30 -7.32 -3.48
N ILE A 11 -0.89 -8.11 -4.46
CA ILE A 11 -1.06 -9.56 -4.46
C ILE A 11 0.29 -10.22 -4.23
N ALA A 12 0.29 -11.17 -3.30
CA ALA A 12 1.38 -12.12 -3.06
C ALA A 12 1.07 -13.45 -3.76
N CYS A 13 2.09 -14.24 -4.09
CA CYS A 13 1.96 -15.66 -4.44
C CYS A 13 1.11 -16.00 -5.69
N LEU A 14 1.27 -15.30 -6.82
CA LEU A 14 0.57 -15.66 -8.08
C LEU A 14 1.08 -16.97 -8.71
N SER A 15 2.26 -17.44 -8.31
CA SER A 15 2.88 -18.66 -8.82
C SER A 15 3.58 -19.41 -7.69
N GLY A 16 2.86 -20.26 -6.97
CA GLY A 16 3.45 -21.08 -5.90
C GLY A 16 2.54 -22.22 -5.49
N ILE A 17 2.99 -23.46 -5.74
CA ILE A 17 2.38 -24.69 -5.22
C ILE A 17 2.50 -24.67 -3.70
N VAL A 18 1.37 -24.69 -2.99
CA VAL A 18 1.34 -24.90 -1.54
C VAL A 18 1.61 -26.39 -1.29
N SER A 19 2.89 -26.79 -1.22
CA SER A 19 3.22 -28.20 -0.91
C SER A 19 2.98 -28.54 0.55
N GLY A 20 2.13 -29.53 0.86
CA GLY A 20 2.21 -30.30 2.10
C GLY A 20 0.88 -30.52 2.85
N ILE A 21 0.39 -31.75 2.79
CA ILE A 21 -0.60 -32.32 3.71
C ILE A 21 0.18 -33.11 4.77
N SER A 22 0.14 -32.70 6.05
CA SER A 22 0.49 -33.55 7.22
C SER A 22 0.12 -32.84 8.55
N ALA A 23 -0.38 -33.61 9.53
CA ALA A 23 -0.77 -33.19 10.88
C ALA A 23 0.00 -34.04 11.95
N PRO A 24 -0.05 -33.77 13.29
CA PRO A 24 -0.54 -32.59 14.02
C PRO A 24 0.53 -32.01 14.99
N ARG A 25 1.08 -30.86 14.62
CA ARG A 25 1.23 -29.64 15.44
C ARG A 25 1.72 -28.63 14.41
N ALA A 26 0.76 -28.10 13.64
CA ALA A 26 1.04 -27.37 12.42
C ALA A 26 1.89 -26.12 12.74
N GLU A 27 3.20 -26.28 12.61
CA GLU A 27 4.13 -25.16 12.59
C GLU A 27 3.70 -24.26 11.43
N ALA A 28 3.53 -22.98 11.72
CA ALA A 28 3.03 -22.05 10.72
C ALA A 28 4.04 -21.99 9.56
N LYS A 29 3.63 -22.48 8.40
CA LYS A 29 4.52 -22.64 7.26
C LYS A 29 4.85 -21.27 6.68
N SER A 30 6.15 -20.97 6.57
CA SER A 30 6.62 -19.78 5.88
C SER A 30 6.25 -19.82 4.40
N THR A 31 5.90 -18.67 3.86
CA THR A 31 5.49 -18.41 2.49
C THR A 31 6.45 -17.40 1.89
N THR A 32 7.02 -17.72 0.72
CA THR A 32 7.90 -16.83 -0.05
C THR A 32 7.23 -16.48 -1.36
N CYS A 33 7.24 -15.21 -1.75
CA CYS A 33 6.58 -14.77 -2.96
C CYS A 33 7.05 -13.41 -3.48
N LYS A 34 6.59 -13.07 -4.69
CA LYS A 34 6.76 -11.75 -5.31
C LYS A 34 5.49 -10.94 -5.16
N LEU A 35 5.65 -9.62 -5.04
CA LEU A 35 4.55 -8.69 -4.87
C LEU A 35 4.15 -8.06 -6.20
N GLN A 36 2.89 -8.25 -6.61
CA GLN A 36 2.31 -7.62 -7.78
C GLN A 36 1.38 -6.48 -7.40
N VAL A 37 1.47 -5.36 -8.11
CA VAL A 37 0.57 -4.22 -7.99
C VAL A 37 -0.59 -4.40 -8.96
N LEU A 38 -1.81 -4.37 -8.43
CA LEU A 38 -3.05 -4.32 -9.20
C LEU A 38 -3.70 -2.96 -9.11
N GLN A 39 -4.26 -2.47 -10.21
CA GLN A 39 -5.16 -1.32 -10.26
C GLN A 39 -6.54 -1.83 -10.70
N SER A 40 -7.55 -1.73 -9.84
CA SER A 40 -8.91 -2.24 -10.14
C SER A 40 -8.88 -3.67 -10.71
N SER A 41 -8.17 -4.57 -10.02
CA SER A 41 -7.93 -5.97 -10.43
C SER A 41 -7.08 -6.17 -11.69
N THR A 42 -6.66 -5.11 -12.37
CA THR A 42 -5.78 -5.18 -13.54
C THR A 42 -4.30 -5.10 -13.12
N PRO A 43 -3.45 -6.07 -13.50
CA PRO A 43 -2.02 -6.01 -13.20
C PRO A 43 -1.34 -4.77 -13.79
N ARG A 44 -0.55 -4.08 -12.97
CA ARG A 44 0.31 -2.96 -13.38
C ARG A 44 1.78 -3.35 -13.50
N GLY A 45 2.17 -4.45 -12.84
CA GLY A 45 3.54 -4.94 -12.77
C GLY A 45 3.86 -5.46 -11.38
N TYR A 46 5.04 -6.04 -11.22
CA TYR A 46 5.60 -6.40 -9.92
C TYR A 46 6.35 -5.22 -9.32
N ILE A 47 6.39 -5.13 -7.99
CA ILE A 47 7.32 -4.23 -7.32
C ILE A 47 8.74 -4.72 -7.63
N SER A 48 9.59 -3.87 -8.17
CA SER A 48 11.00 -4.19 -8.43
C SER A 48 11.76 -4.44 -7.14
N SER A 49 12.78 -5.30 -7.19
CA SER A 49 13.76 -5.45 -6.10
C SER A 49 14.63 -4.22 -5.91
N LYS A 50 14.65 -3.30 -6.89
CA LYS A 50 15.32 -2.01 -6.82
C LYS A 50 14.43 -0.96 -6.15
N ARG A 51 15.07 -0.10 -5.35
CA ARG A 51 14.46 1.10 -4.77
C ARG A 51 14.73 2.31 -5.67
N ASN A 52 13.92 3.36 -5.53
CA ASN A 52 14.19 4.64 -6.19
C ASN A 52 15.41 5.34 -5.57
N GLU A 53 15.76 6.52 -6.09
CA GLU A 53 16.91 7.31 -5.62
C GLU A 53 16.77 7.79 -4.18
N SER A 54 15.55 7.83 -3.64
CA SER A 54 15.25 8.18 -2.24
C SER A 54 15.28 6.99 -1.29
N GLY A 55 15.54 5.77 -1.79
CA GLY A 55 15.55 4.56 -0.98
C GLY A 55 14.16 3.98 -0.69
N GLU A 56 13.16 4.28 -1.51
CA GLU A 56 11.78 3.82 -1.36
C GLU A 56 11.43 2.76 -2.41
N TYR A 57 10.45 1.90 -2.14
CA TYR A 57 9.90 0.99 -3.14
C TYR A 57 8.73 1.61 -3.91
N GLY A 58 8.61 1.24 -5.18
CA GLY A 58 7.51 1.61 -6.05
C GLY A 58 7.86 1.55 -7.54
N ILE A 59 9.12 1.40 -7.91
CA ILE A 59 9.51 1.04 -9.28
C ILE A 59 8.79 -0.25 -9.67
N LEU A 60 8.04 -0.23 -10.77
CA LEU A 60 7.35 -1.42 -11.28
C LEU A 60 8.15 -2.08 -12.41
N THR A 61 8.11 -3.41 -12.46
CA THR A 61 8.70 -4.22 -13.53
C THR A 61 7.71 -5.27 -14.00
N ASN A 62 7.71 -5.59 -15.30
CA ASN A 62 6.94 -6.72 -15.85
C ASN A 62 7.71 -8.04 -15.72
N SER A 63 9.00 -8.00 -15.38
CA SER A 63 9.81 -9.18 -15.19
C SER A 63 9.65 -9.71 -13.77
N SER A 64 9.18 -10.95 -13.65
CA SER A 64 9.12 -11.60 -12.34
C SER A 64 10.50 -11.82 -11.73
N THR A 65 11.59 -11.94 -12.52
CA THR A 65 12.95 -12.16 -11.97
C THR A 65 13.55 -10.90 -11.37
N GLU A 66 13.05 -9.74 -11.76
CA GLU A 66 13.46 -8.44 -11.21
C GLU A 66 12.55 -7.97 -10.06
N ALA A 67 11.52 -8.75 -9.74
CA ALA A 67 10.58 -8.43 -8.66
C ALA A 67 11.20 -8.62 -7.28
N ILE A 68 10.76 -7.82 -6.32
CA ILE A 68 11.05 -8.04 -4.91
C ILE A 68 10.50 -9.41 -4.48
N GLU A 69 11.32 -10.16 -3.74
CA GLU A 69 10.89 -11.40 -3.10
C GLU A 69 10.80 -11.18 -1.59
N VAL A 70 9.67 -11.57 -1.02
CA VAL A 70 9.37 -11.45 0.40
C VAL A 70 9.03 -12.81 1.00
N THR A 71 9.44 -13.02 2.25
CA THR A 71 9.13 -14.20 3.05
C THR A 71 8.44 -13.82 4.34
N PHE A 72 7.35 -14.50 4.65
CA PHE A 72 6.55 -14.27 5.85
C PHE A 72 5.86 -15.55 6.31
N THR A 73 5.38 -15.56 7.54
CA THR A 73 4.60 -16.66 8.09
C THR A 73 3.16 -16.19 8.26
N PRO A 74 2.22 -16.62 7.40
CA PRO A 74 0.82 -16.25 7.54
C PRO A 74 0.31 -16.59 8.93
N LYS A 75 -0.32 -15.63 9.60
CA LYS A 75 -1.03 -15.88 10.84
C LYS A 75 -2.51 -16.09 10.50
N ASN A 76 -3.13 -17.07 11.15
CA ASN A 76 -4.55 -17.40 10.96
C ASN A 76 -5.49 -16.33 11.55
N THR A 77 -4.94 -15.33 12.22
CA THR A 77 -5.65 -14.20 12.82
C THR A 77 -5.27 -12.91 12.08
N SER A 78 -6.13 -11.89 12.14
CA SER A 78 -5.91 -10.53 11.55
C SER A 78 -4.71 -9.76 12.15
N THR A 79 -3.81 -10.44 12.84
CA THR A 79 -2.62 -9.81 13.42
C THR A 79 -1.64 -9.44 12.33
N GLN A 80 -1.06 -8.26 12.45
CA GLN A 80 -0.03 -7.81 11.53
C GLN A 80 1.23 -8.71 11.63
N MET A 81 2.00 -8.73 10.56
CA MET A 81 3.24 -9.49 10.43
C MET A 81 4.29 -8.69 9.65
N ASP A 82 5.55 -9.09 9.81
CA ASP A 82 6.64 -8.62 8.97
C ASP A 82 6.67 -9.36 7.64
N LEU A 83 7.05 -8.65 6.59
CA LEU A 83 7.50 -9.23 5.33
C LEU A 83 9.02 -9.10 5.25
N SER A 84 9.75 -10.21 5.34
CA SER A 84 11.22 -10.19 5.25
C SER A 84 11.64 -10.15 3.79
N VAL A 85 12.52 -9.24 3.40
CA VAL A 85 12.93 -9.08 1.99
C VAL A 85 14.20 -9.89 1.70
N THR A 86 14.17 -10.73 0.66
CA THR A 86 15.34 -11.52 0.24
C THR A 86 16.49 -10.59 -0.16
N GLY A 87 17.67 -10.78 0.41
CA GLY A 87 18.87 -9.99 0.11
C GLY A 87 18.94 -8.61 0.78
N ALA A 88 17.99 -8.26 1.64
CA ALA A 88 18.04 -7.03 2.42
C ALA A 88 19.17 -7.03 3.46
N ASN A 89 19.64 -5.83 3.84
CA ASN A 89 20.61 -5.66 4.90
C ASN A 89 20.04 -6.10 6.25
N VAL A 90 20.86 -6.73 7.10
CA VAL A 90 20.44 -7.22 8.43
C VAL A 90 19.88 -6.14 9.36
N SER A 91 20.28 -4.87 9.18
CA SER A 91 19.76 -3.72 9.94
C SER A 91 18.40 -3.23 9.43
N THR A 92 18.02 -3.57 8.20
CA THR A 92 16.75 -3.18 7.56
C THR A 92 16.10 -4.37 6.83
N PRO A 93 15.82 -5.48 7.53
CA PRO A 93 15.48 -6.74 6.87
C PRO A 93 14.01 -6.81 6.40
N ALA A 94 13.16 -5.88 6.84
CA ALA A 94 11.72 -5.96 6.65
C ALA A 94 11.22 -4.89 5.68
N LEU A 95 10.28 -5.26 4.82
CA LEU A 95 9.46 -4.30 4.09
C LEU A 95 8.48 -3.69 5.10
N GLY A 96 8.51 -2.37 5.25
CA GLY A 96 7.70 -1.63 6.21
C GLY A 96 7.26 -0.28 5.66
N ALA A 97 6.69 0.54 6.54
CA ALA A 97 6.33 1.92 6.26
C ALA A 97 7.23 2.90 7.02
N ILE A 98 7.56 4.02 6.37
CA ILE A 98 8.43 5.08 6.87
C ILE A 98 7.65 6.39 6.79
N VAL A 99 7.58 7.16 7.88
CA VAL A 99 6.83 8.44 7.93
C VAL A 99 7.25 9.36 6.78
N GLY A 100 6.26 9.93 6.09
CA GLY A 100 6.43 10.79 4.93
C GLY A 100 7.28 12.03 5.22
N PHE A 101 7.99 12.49 4.19
CA PHE A 101 8.91 13.63 4.30
C PHE A 101 8.21 14.93 4.70
N PHE A 102 7.06 15.21 4.09
CA PHE A 102 6.30 16.43 4.36
C PHE A 102 5.35 16.33 5.57
N ASN A 103 5.32 15.19 6.26
CA ASN A 103 4.44 15.04 7.41
C ASN A 103 4.88 15.94 8.57
N GLU A 104 3.89 16.57 9.22
CA GLU A 104 4.05 17.33 10.47
C GLU A 104 3.82 16.47 11.71
N GLY A 105 3.44 15.20 11.53
CA GLY A 105 3.27 14.21 12.58
C GLY A 105 3.20 12.78 12.03
N ASP A 106 3.07 11.81 12.92
CA ASP A 106 3.21 10.39 12.54
C ASP A 106 1.86 9.68 12.31
N ASP A 107 0.74 10.37 12.52
CA ASP A 107 -0.60 9.78 12.42
C ASP A 107 -1.16 9.86 11.00
N LEU A 108 -1.61 8.71 10.48
CA LEU A 108 -2.36 8.59 9.23
C LEU A 108 -3.85 8.56 9.55
N LYS A 109 -4.53 9.71 9.50
CA LYS A 109 -5.95 9.85 9.85
C LYS A 109 -6.75 10.57 8.77
N ALA A 110 -8.07 10.36 8.77
CA ALA A 110 -8.99 11.10 7.91
C ALA A 110 -8.81 12.62 8.10
N GLY A 111 -8.89 13.38 7.01
CA GLY A 111 -8.65 14.83 6.99
C GLY A 111 -7.19 15.27 7.08
N SER A 112 -6.24 14.33 7.19
CA SER A 112 -4.79 14.63 7.16
C SER A 112 -4.17 14.26 5.82
N TYR A 113 -3.23 15.06 5.34
CA TYR A 113 -2.43 14.73 4.15
C TYR A 113 -1.25 13.79 4.47
N HIS A 114 -1.07 13.41 5.73
CA HIS A 114 0.02 12.55 6.15
C HIS A 114 0.00 11.22 5.39
N TYR A 115 1.20 10.73 5.11
CA TYR A 115 1.43 9.47 4.42
C TYR A 115 2.68 8.78 4.96
N ALA A 116 2.90 7.53 4.58
CA ALA A 116 4.14 6.83 4.85
C ALA A 116 4.62 6.09 3.60
N TYR A 117 5.92 6.18 3.30
CA TYR A 117 6.56 5.49 2.20
C TYR A 117 6.70 4.00 2.49
N ILE A 118 6.58 3.15 1.46
CA ILE A 118 6.99 1.75 1.57
C ILE A 118 8.49 1.64 1.34
N GLY A 119 9.22 1.08 2.29
CA GLY A 119 10.67 0.97 2.25
C GLY A 119 11.21 -0.20 3.07
N LEU A 120 12.54 -0.30 3.19
CA LEU A 120 13.16 -1.25 4.12
C LEU A 120 13.31 -0.61 5.49
N THR A 121 13.04 -1.39 6.53
CA THR A 121 13.01 -0.95 7.92
C THR A 121 13.62 -1.98 8.85
N SER A 122 14.18 -1.54 9.98
CA SER A 122 14.40 -2.41 11.14
C SER A 122 13.05 -2.92 11.66
N ARG A 123 13.03 -4.09 12.30
CA ARG A 123 11.75 -4.67 12.77
C ARG A 123 11.15 -3.89 13.93
N THR A 124 9.84 -3.71 13.90
CA THR A 124 9.02 -3.23 15.00
C THR A 124 8.06 -4.33 15.46
N PRO A 125 7.66 -4.36 16.74
CA PRO A 125 6.62 -5.29 17.20
C PRO A 125 5.30 -5.07 16.45
N SER A 126 4.50 -6.14 16.29
CA SER A 126 3.13 -6.02 15.79
C SER A 126 2.28 -5.16 16.74
N GLY A 127 1.46 -4.27 16.17
CA GLY A 127 0.65 -3.32 16.94
C GLY A 127 1.46 -2.19 17.59
N ALA A 128 2.74 -2.04 17.26
CA ALA A 128 3.52 -0.91 17.72
C ALA A 128 3.07 0.37 16.99
N VAL A 129 3.11 1.48 17.72
CA VAL A 129 2.94 2.83 17.15
C VAL A 129 4.25 3.27 16.46
N PRO A 130 4.27 4.43 15.75
CA PRO A 130 5.45 4.85 15.01
C PRO A 130 6.61 5.11 15.98
N GLN A 131 7.76 4.54 15.68
CA GLN A 131 8.94 4.62 16.54
C GLN A 131 10.22 4.86 15.74
N THR A 132 11.25 5.36 16.41
CA THR A 132 12.58 5.52 15.79
C THR A 132 13.17 4.17 15.43
N GLY A 133 13.74 4.06 14.24
CA GLY A 133 14.45 2.86 13.79
C GLY A 133 15.21 3.11 12.48
N VAL A 134 16.09 2.17 12.13
CA VAL A 134 16.89 2.28 10.90
C VAL A 134 15.97 2.03 9.71
N ASN A 135 16.09 2.83 8.65
CA ASN A 135 15.30 2.65 7.43
C ASN A 135 16.05 3.11 6.18
N SER A 136 15.57 2.66 5.02
CA SER A 136 16.22 2.91 3.74
C SER A 136 16.12 4.33 3.24
N PHE A 137 15.09 5.07 3.63
CA PHE A 137 14.95 6.48 3.26
C PHE A 137 16.00 7.31 3.98
N ASP A 138 16.14 7.14 5.30
CA ASP A 138 17.12 7.88 6.10
C ASP A 138 18.56 7.51 5.78
N GLN A 139 18.82 6.28 5.33
CA GLN A 139 20.15 5.88 4.82
C GLN A 139 20.60 6.73 3.63
N VAL A 140 19.66 7.33 2.89
CA VAL A 140 19.94 8.20 1.74
C VAL A 140 19.76 9.68 2.10
N GLN A 141 18.67 10.01 2.80
CA GLN A 141 18.18 11.37 2.95
C GLN A 141 18.48 11.99 4.32
N ASN A 142 18.82 11.17 5.33
CA ASN A 142 19.21 11.61 6.68
C ASN A 142 18.16 12.48 7.42
N TYR A 143 16.88 12.11 7.36
CA TYR A 143 15.78 12.85 8.02
C TYR A 143 15.29 12.28 9.35
N ASN A 144 15.76 11.10 9.75
CA ASN A 144 15.38 10.40 10.99
C ASN A 144 13.86 10.17 11.13
N ARG A 145 13.23 9.67 10.05
CA ARG A 145 11.80 9.33 10.01
C ARG A 145 11.49 8.09 10.84
N LYS A 146 10.35 8.12 11.52
CA LYS A 146 9.83 6.96 12.27
C LYS A 146 9.33 5.87 11.33
N ILE A 147 9.23 4.66 11.86
CA ILE A 147 8.88 3.46 11.11
C ILE A 147 7.86 2.57 11.82
N GLU A 148 7.23 1.73 11.01
CA GLU A 148 6.58 0.48 11.43
C GLU A 148 6.87 -0.62 10.37
N SER A 149 7.31 -1.80 10.80
CA SER A 149 7.58 -2.93 9.88
C SER A 149 6.47 -3.97 9.89
N ALA A 150 5.95 -4.32 11.07
CA ALA A 150 4.92 -5.32 11.25
C ALA A 150 3.54 -4.72 11.02
N ILE A 151 3.31 -4.22 9.80
CA ILE A 151 2.07 -3.56 9.37
C ILE A 151 1.22 -4.43 8.44
N TRP A 152 1.75 -5.55 7.97
CA TRP A 152 1.14 -6.31 6.89
C TRP A 152 0.15 -7.35 7.39
N SER A 153 -0.96 -7.52 6.69
CA SER A 153 -1.87 -8.65 6.81
C SER A 153 -1.93 -9.41 5.48
N PHE A 154 -2.21 -10.70 5.53
CA PHE A 154 -2.35 -11.54 4.33
C PHE A 154 -3.68 -12.27 4.32
N ASN A 155 -4.42 -12.08 3.25
CA ASN A 155 -5.66 -12.81 2.99
C ASN A 155 -5.33 -14.03 2.12
N SER A 156 -5.48 -15.23 2.68
CA SER A 156 -5.12 -16.47 1.98
C SER A 156 -6.08 -16.83 0.84
N SER A 157 -7.30 -16.29 0.81
CA SER A 157 -8.30 -16.52 -0.23
C SER A 157 -8.04 -15.66 -1.46
N THR A 158 -7.84 -14.35 -1.25
CA THR A 158 -7.57 -13.38 -2.34
C THR A 158 -6.08 -13.27 -2.69
N LYS A 159 -5.22 -13.84 -1.84
CA LYS A 159 -3.77 -13.67 -1.86
C LYS A 159 -3.31 -12.22 -1.71
N SER A 160 -4.19 -11.33 -1.22
CA SER A 160 -3.86 -9.93 -1.05
C SER A 160 -3.03 -9.70 0.20
N VAL A 161 -2.11 -8.75 0.11
CA VAL A 161 -1.33 -8.23 1.23
C VAL A 161 -1.77 -6.79 1.47
N THR A 162 -2.11 -6.45 2.72
CA THR A 162 -2.69 -5.14 3.06
C THR A 162 -1.94 -4.53 4.24
N PRO A 163 -1.40 -3.30 4.11
CA PRO A 163 -0.77 -2.60 5.22
C PRO A 163 -1.82 -1.97 6.14
N GLN A 164 -1.50 -1.93 7.43
CA GLN A 164 -2.23 -1.21 8.46
C GLN A 164 -1.21 -0.52 9.36
N TRP A 165 -1.18 0.80 9.32
CA TRP A 165 -0.45 1.69 10.23
C TRP A 165 -1.21 1.83 11.55
N VAL A 166 -0.48 1.99 12.65
CA VAL A 166 -1.04 2.19 13.98
C VAL A 166 -0.67 3.59 14.44
N ASN A 167 -1.64 4.48 14.57
CA ASN A 167 -1.37 5.85 15.01
C ASN A 167 -0.82 5.90 16.44
N THR A 168 -0.25 7.04 16.82
CA THR A 168 0.33 7.29 18.14
C THR A 168 -0.66 7.10 19.30
N ASP A 169 -1.95 7.33 19.05
CA ASP A 169 -3.07 7.08 19.97
C ASP A 169 -3.57 5.61 19.96
N ARG A 170 -2.88 4.73 19.24
CA ARG A 170 -3.21 3.32 18.99
C ARG A 170 -4.47 3.09 18.14
N SER A 171 -5.03 4.13 17.53
CA SER A 171 -6.08 3.95 16.53
C SER A 171 -5.51 3.33 15.25
N THR A 172 -6.34 2.54 14.57
CA THR A 172 -6.01 1.89 13.29
C THR A 172 -7.05 2.26 12.24
N PRO A 173 -7.11 3.54 11.82
CA PRO A 173 -8.05 3.95 10.77
C PRO A 173 -7.72 3.22 9.46
N GLN A 174 -8.70 3.14 8.57
CA GLN A 174 -8.50 2.52 7.26
C GLN A 174 -7.35 3.20 6.52
N ASN A 175 -6.35 2.41 6.10
CA ASN A 175 -5.28 2.91 5.25
C ASN A 175 -5.53 2.58 3.79
N ILE A 176 -5.04 3.47 2.94
CA ILE A 176 -5.16 3.43 1.50
C ILE A 176 -3.75 3.32 0.94
N LEU A 177 -3.47 2.23 0.21
CA LEU A 177 -2.21 2.08 -0.52
C LEU A 177 -2.34 2.75 -1.89
N LEU A 178 -1.39 3.65 -2.17
CA LEU A 178 -1.34 4.44 -3.39
C LEU A 178 -0.01 4.21 -4.11
N TYR A 179 -0.08 4.24 -5.44
CA TYR A 179 1.10 4.30 -6.29
C TYR A 179 1.21 5.67 -6.95
N VAL A 180 2.36 6.34 -6.79
CA VAL A 180 2.69 7.63 -7.39
C VAL A 180 3.66 7.38 -8.55
N ASP A 181 3.11 7.27 -9.76
CA ASP A 181 3.77 6.76 -10.99
C ASP A 181 5.15 7.41 -11.24
N LYS A 182 5.21 8.75 -11.22
CA LYS A 182 6.42 9.48 -11.66
C LYS A 182 7.51 9.61 -10.62
N GLN A 183 7.14 9.45 -9.36
CA GLN A 183 8.09 9.32 -8.26
C GLN A 183 8.48 7.85 -8.03
N ASN A 184 7.83 6.92 -8.76
CA ASN A 184 8.01 5.48 -8.61
C ASN A 184 7.95 5.03 -7.14
N VAL A 185 6.94 5.51 -6.41
CA VAL A 185 6.82 5.28 -4.98
C VAL A 185 5.45 4.73 -4.60
N LEU A 186 5.45 3.75 -3.72
CA LEU A 186 4.28 3.26 -3.02
C LEU A 186 4.19 3.96 -1.67
N ILE A 187 3.00 4.47 -1.35
CA ILE A 187 2.72 5.12 -0.07
C ILE A 187 1.43 4.59 0.54
N ILE A 188 1.31 4.70 1.85
CA ILE A 188 0.06 4.52 2.58
C ILE A 188 -0.42 5.87 3.11
N THR A 189 -1.73 6.12 3.10
CA THR A 189 -2.33 7.32 3.70
C THR A 189 -3.66 6.99 4.38
N GLY A 190 -4.09 7.84 5.32
CA GLY A 190 -5.42 7.80 5.90
C GLY A 190 -6.47 8.58 5.11
N ASP A 191 -6.05 9.46 4.19
CA ASP A 191 -6.96 10.28 3.39
C ASP A 191 -6.37 10.60 2.01
N LYS A 192 -6.82 9.85 1.00
CA LYS A 192 -6.38 10.06 -0.38
C LYS A 192 -6.78 11.44 -0.91
N GLY A 193 -7.96 11.95 -0.53
CA GLY A 193 -8.46 13.23 -1.01
C GLY A 193 -7.58 14.36 -0.50
N LYS A 194 -7.33 14.37 0.81
CA LYS A 194 -6.46 15.37 1.44
C LYS A 194 -5.02 15.29 0.95
N PHE A 195 -4.47 14.08 0.79
CA PHE A 195 -3.15 13.89 0.19
C PHE A 195 -3.10 14.48 -1.23
N GLY A 196 -4.07 14.15 -2.09
CA GLY A 196 -4.14 14.64 -3.46
C GLY A 196 -4.31 16.15 -3.58
N GLU A 197 -5.08 16.77 -2.69
CA GLU A 197 -5.24 18.23 -2.62
C GLU A 197 -3.92 18.92 -2.23
N THR A 198 -3.25 18.43 -1.18
CA THR A 198 -2.03 19.05 -0.67
C THR A 198 -0.88 19.00 -1.67
N PHE A 199 -0.68 17.86 -2.34
CA PHE A 199 0.43 17.68 -3.28
C PHE A 199 0.05 17.96 -4.73
N LYS A 200 -1.11 18.57 -4.97
CA LYS A 200 -1.62 18.87 -6.30
C LYS A 200 -0.63 19.67 -7.14
N GLU A 201 -0.12 20.78 -6.61
CA GLU A 201 0.80 21.67 -7.32
C GLU A 201 2.13 20.98 -7.63
N GLU A 202 2.65 20.16 -6.70
CA GLU A 202 3.88 19.38 -6.92
C GLU A 202 3.70 18.38 -8.06
N PHE A 203 2.57 17.66 -8.05
CA PHE A 203 2.22 16.76 -9.14
C PHE A 203 2.11 17.55 -10.44
N GLU A 204 1.37 18.66 -10.47
CA GLU A 204 1.19 19.50 -11.67
C GLU A 204 2.51 20.04 -12.22
N ALA A 205 3.43 20.49 -11.36
CA ALA A 205 4.76 20.95 -11.73
C ALA A 205 5.61 19.84 -12.37
N GLN A 206 5.40 18.59 -11.97
CA GLN A 206 6.02 17.40 -12.57
C GLN A 206 5.33 16.97 -13.88
N GLY A 207 4.28 17.69 -14.30
CA GLY A 207 3.48 17.42 -15.50
C GLY A 207 2.29 16.49 -15.26
N ALA A 208 1.83 16.36 -14.01
CA ALA A 208 0.61 15.66 -13.66
C ALA A 208 -0.63 16.48 -13.99
N THR A 209 -1.72 15.77 -14.21
CA THR A 209 -3.06 16.35 -14.12
C THR A 209 -3.80 15.54 -13.05
N PRO A 210 -4.47 16.19 -12.08
CA PRO A 210 -5.17 15.49 -11.02
C PRO A 210 -6.24 14.59 -11.63
N VAL A 211 -6.22 13.29 -11.32
CA VAL A 211 -7.22 12.36 -11.84
C VAL A 211 -8.25 12.07 -10.77
N GLU A 212 -9.51 12.25 -11.19
CA GLU A 212 -10.71 11.95 -10.44
C GLU A 212 -10.73 10.50 -9.95
N VAL A 213 -10.97 10.34 -8.66
CA VAL A 213 -10.85 9.08 -7.95
C VAL A 213 -12.20 8.38 -7.91
N LEU A 214 -12.30 7.21 -8.56
CA LEU A 214 -13.39 6.29 -8.33
C LEU A 214 -13.09 5.47 -7.05
N VAL A 215 -13.77 5.79 -5.96
CA VAL A 215 -13.77 4.99 -4.73
C VAL A 215 -14.77 3.85 -4.92
N TYR A 216 -14.29 2.60 -4.96
CA TYR A 216 -15.14 1.42 -4.77
C TYR A 216 -15.05 0.98 -3.31
N ASN A 217 -16.12 1.22 -2.56
CA ASN A 217 -16.32 0.59 -1.26
C ASN A 217 -16.67 -0.89 -1.50
N ASN A 218 -15.71 -1.78 -1.32
CA ASN A 218 -15.99 -3.21 -1.17
C ASN A 218 -16.74 -3.39 0.16
N GLY A 219 -18.08 -3.41 0.11
CA GLY A 219 -18.88 -3.69 1.31
C GLY A 219 -20.32 -3.20 1.34
N GLY A 220 -20.92 -2.77 0.23
CA GLY A 220 -22.37 -2.50 0.17
C GLY A 220 -22.95 -3.05 -1.12
N GLU A 221 -23.86 -4.01 -1.00
CA GLU A 221 -24.72 -4.46 -2.09
C GLU A 221 -25.29 -3.24 -2.82
N ALA A 222 -24.99 -3.11 -4.11
CA ALA A 222 -25.83 -2.31 -4.98
C ALA A 222 -27.17 -3.04 -5.10
N GLN A 223 -28.15 -2.65 -4.29
CA GLN A 223 -29.53 -3.03 -4.55
C GLN A 223 -29.98 -2.37 -5.86
N PRO A 224 -30.45 -3.13 -6.87
CA PRO A 224 -31.11 -2.57 -8.02
C PRO A 224 -32.53 -2.18 -7.59
N GLY A 225 -32.78 -0.89 -7.40
CA GLY A 225 -34.09 -0.44 -6.93
C GLY A 225 -34.31 1.05 -7.14
N CYS A 226 -34.84 1.40 -8.30
CA CYS A 226 -35.68 2.58 -8.41
C CYS A 226 -36.74 2.54 -7.31
N SER A 227 -36.72 3.50 -6.37
CA SER A 227 -37.90 3.87 -5.59
C SER A 227 -38.53 5.10 -6.24
N VAL A 228 -39.70 4.87 -6.83
CA VAL A 228 -40.60 5.86 -7.37
C VAL A 228 -41.20 6.65 -6.21
N HIS A 229 -40.91 7.96 -6.13
CA HIS A 229 -41.89 8.91 -5.63
C HIS A 229 -42.02 10.12 -6.55
N ARG A 230 -43.14 10.11 -7.27
CA ARG A 230 -43.78 11.17 -8.07
C ARG A 230 -42.96 11.78 -9.22
N GLY A 231 -43.04 11.07 -10.35
CA GLY A 231 -43.47 11.66 -11.63
C GLY A 231 -42.64 12.79 -12.22
N THR A 232 -41.49 12.48 -12.82
CA THR A 232 -41.02 13.19 -14.02
C THR A 232 -40.05 12.30 -14.81
N ARG A 233 -40.19 12.27 -16.14
CA ARG A 233 -39.34 11.52 -17.08
C ARG A 233 -37.90 12.05 -17.03
N CYS A 234 -36.92 11.15 -16.87
CA CYS A 234 -35.52 11.46 -17.20
C CYS A 234 -35.33 11.40 -18.72
N GLU A 235 -35.28 12.56 -19.39
CA GLU A 235 -34.75 12.69 -20.74
C GLU A 235 -33.26 13.04 -20.69
N MET A 236 -32.44 12.24 -21.38
CA MET A 236 -31.05 12.57 -21.72
C MET A 236 -31.03 13.70 -22.75
N ARG A 237 -30.45 14.85 -22.40
CA ARG A 237 -30.02 15.85 -23.40
C ARG A 237 -28.50 15.84 -23.53
N ARG A 238 -28.04 15.51 -24.74
CA ARG A 238 -26.71 15.87 -25.26
C ARG A 238 -26.61 17.39 -25.31
N ILE A 239 -25.46 17.94 -24.91
CA ILE A 239 -25.03 19.27 -25.33
C ILE A 239 -23.68 19.10 -26.03
N GLN A 240 -23.68 19.34 -27.34
CA GLN A 240 -22.51 19.78 -28.08
C GLN A 240 -22.54 21.31 -28.08
N ILE A 241 -21.43 21.93 -27.68
CA ILE A 241 -20.75 22.97 -28.46
C ILE A 241 -19.27 22.63 -28.40
#